data_AF-A0A2S9GAX3-F1
#
_entry.id   AF-A0A2S9GAX3-F1
#
_cell.length_a   1.000
_cell.length_b   1.000
_cell.length_c   1.000
_cell.angle_alpha   90.00
_cell.angle_beta   90.00
_cell.angle_gamma   90.00
#
_symmetry.space_group_name_H-M   'P 1'
#
loop_
_entity.id
_entity.type
_entity.pdbx_description
1 polymer ?
#
loop_
_entity_poly.entity_id
_entity_poly.type
_entity_poly.pdbx_seq_one_letter_code
_entity_poly.pdbx_strand_id
1 'polypeptide(L)'
;AKQSRVSEVSSDDITERDMATSASRLPAGLQSAEAEVLDALPAGDIRDAMSSLPGGFAEVLFYADVEGYTYAETAVILDIPIGTV
;
A
#
# COMPACT_ATOMS: atom_id res chain seq x y z
N ALA A 1 -17.72 22.00 -24.28
CA ALA A 1 -16.56 21.16 -23.92
C ALA A 1 -16.06 20.46 -25.18
N LYS A 2 -14.83 20.74 -25.61
CA LYS A 2 -14.27 20.23 -26.88
C LYS A 2 -13.51 18.94 -26.57
N GLN A 3 -14.04 17.79 -27.02
CA GLN A 3 -13.37 16.49 -26.84
C GLN A 3 -12.05 16.47 -27.60
N SER A 4 -10.94 16.24 -26.89
CA SER A 4 -9.67 15.83 -27.45
C SER A 4 -9.73 14.33 -27.72
N ARG A 5 -10.19 13.92 -28.90
CA ARG A 5 -9.99 12.54 -29.36
C ARG A 5 -8.57 12.40 -29.86
N VAL A 6 -7.92 11.30 -29.48
CA VAL A 6 -6.58 10.92 -29.93
C VAL A 6 -6.62 10.70 -31.45
N SER A 7 -5.56 11.12 -32.15
CA SER A 7 -5.45 10.92 -33.60
C SER A 7 -5.41 9.43 -33.91
N GLU A 8 -6.40 8.95 -34.67
CA GLU A 8 -6.41 7.58 -35.20
C GLU A 8 -5.48 7.51 -36.41
N VAL A 9 -4.57 6.53 -36.41
CA VAL A 9 -3.60 6.29 -37.49
C VAL A 9 -3.72 4.82 -37.88
N SER A 10 -3.68 4.54 -39.19
CA SER A 10 -3.72 3.16 -39.68
C SER A 10 -2.47 2.40 -39.24
N SER A 11 -2.62 1.14 -38.82
CA SER A 11 -1.48 0.32 -38.39
C SER A 11 -0.49 0.05 -39.53
N ASP A 12 -0.93 0.10 -40.79
CA ASP A 12 -0.08 -0.06 -41.97
C ASP A 12 0.87 1.13 -42.21
N ASP A 13 0.54 2.32 -41.70
CA ASP A 13 1.35 3.52 -41.83
C ASP A 13 2.42 3.65 -40.72
N ILE A 14 2.36 2.78 -39.71
CA ILE A 14 3.30 2.77 -38.58
C ILE A 14 4.57 2.04 -39.00
N THR A 15 5.68 2.78 -39.07
CA THR A 15 6.97 2.18 -39.41
C THR A 15 7.71 1.67 -38.17
N GLU A 16 8.62 0.71 -38.35
CA GLU A 16 9.48 0.18 -37.28
C GLU A 16 10.25 1.29 -36.55
N ARG A 17 10.64 2.34 -37.28
CA ARG A 17 11.31 3.51 -36.71
C ARG A 17 10.41 4.27 -35.74
N ASP A 18 9.12 4.38 -36.05
CA ASP A 18 8.13 5.04 -35.20
C ASP A 18 7.85 4.21 -33.94
N MET A 19 7.81 2.88 -34.06
CA MET A 19 7.71 1.95 -32.94
C MET A 19 8.92 2.05 -32.00
N ALA A 20 10.14 2.02 -32.53
CA ALA A 20 11.37 2.16 -31.74
C ALA A 20 11.47 3.54 -31.06
N THR A 21 11.04 4.59 -31.74
CA THR A 21 11.00 5.96 -31.19
C THR A 21 9.94 6.10 -30.08
N SER A 22 8.84 5.35 -30.17
CA SER A 22 7.78 5.34 -29.16
C SER A 22 8.19 4.48 -27.96
N ALA A 23 8.79 3.31 -28.19
CA ALA A 23 9.34 2.45 -27.15
C ALA A 23 10.46 3.10 -26.34
N SER A 24 11.29 3.93 -26.98
CA SER A 24 12.33 4.71 -26.28
C SER A 24 11.78 5.90 -25.47
N ARG A 25 10.57 6.38 -25.78
CA ARG A 25 9.87 7.42 -25.01
C ARG A 25 8.92 6.87 -23.96
N LEU A 26 8.48 5.63 -24.10
CA LEU A 26 7.79 4.91 -23.03
C LEU A 26 8.81 4.77 -21.90
N PRO A 27 8.58 5.40 -20.75
CA PRO A 27 9.52 5.29 -19.65
C PRO A 27 9.55 3.82 -19.25
N ALA A 28 10.70 3.18 -19.46
CA ALA A 28 10.93 1.81 -19.05
C ALA A 28 10.74 1.73 -17.53
N GLY A 29 9.61 1.20 -17.08
CA GLY A 29 9.39 0.88 -15.66
C GLY A 29 8.88 2.02 -14.78
N LEU A 30 7.97 2.88 -15.25
CA LEU A 30 7.11 3.55 -14.27
C LEU A 30 6.22 2.48 -13.62
N GLN A 31 6.25 2.41 -12.29
CA GLN A 31 5.34 1.62 -11.49
C GLN A 31 3.90 1.91 -11.94
N SER A 32 3.07 0.86 -12.07
CA SER A 32 1.67 1.04 -12.41
C SER A 32 1.01 1.96 -11.38
N ALA A 33 0.10 2.85 -11.80
CA ALA A 33 -0.63 3.72 -10.87
C ALA A 33 -1.36 2.92 -9.77
N GLU A 34 -1.75 1.68 -10.07
CA GLU A 34 -2.33 0.76 -9.08
C GLU A 34 -1.31 0.30 -8.03
N ALA A 35 -0.05 0.08 -8.44
CA ALA A 35 1.02 -0.35 -7.55
C ALA A 35 1.46 0.79 -6.64
N GLU A 36 1.51 2.02 -7.16
CA GLU A 36 1.75 3.22 -6.36
C GLU A 36 0.66 3.45 -5.31
N VAL A 37 -0.62 3.22 -5.66
CA VAL A 37 -1.73 3.30 -4.72
C VAL A 37 -1.66 2.20 -3.65
N LEU A 38 -1.29 0.97 -4.03
CA LEU A 38 -1.15 -0.15 -3.10
C LEU A 38 0.05 0.05 -2.15
N ASP A 39 1.18 0.57 -2.62
CA ASP A 39 2.34 0.93 -1.78
C ASP A 39 2.03 2.10 -0.85
N ALA A 40 1.19 3.05 -1.30
CA ALA A 40 0.72 4.15 -0.46
C ALA A 40 -0.33 3.73 0.58
N LEU A 41 -0.84 2.48 0.54
CA LEU A 41 -1.75 2.00 1.57
C LEU A 41 -0.97 1.78 2.87
N PRO A 42 -1.36 2.45 3.97
CA PRO A 42 -0.62 2.41 5.24
C PRO A 42 -0.61 1.03 5.90
N ALA A 43 -1.39 0.06 5.38
CA ALA A 43 -1.48 -1.29 5.93
C ALA A 43 -0.13 -2.03 5.90
N GLY A 44 0.74 -1.76 4.93
CA GLY A 44 2.09 -2.36 4.87
C GLY A 44 2.98 -1.84 6.00
N ASP A 45 3.19 -0.53 6.03
CA ASP A 45 4.02 0.14 7.04
C ASP A 45 3.54 -0.09 8.48
N ILE A 46 2.22 -0.07 8.70
CA ILE A 46 1.64 -0.36 10.02
C ILE A 46 1.90 -1.81 10.40
N ARG A 47 1.75 -2.76 9.48
CA ARG A 47 1.98 -4.19 9.78
C ARG A 47 3.46 -4.45 10.07
N ASP A 48 4.36 -3.82 9.34
CA ASP A 48 5.80 -3.94 9.55
C ASP A 48 6.22 -3.29 10.88
N ALA A 49 5.66 -2.13 11.21
CA ALA A 49 5.86 -1.48 12.52
C ALA A 49 5.35 -2.35 13.67
N MET A 50 4.13 -2.90 13.56
CA MET A 50 3.56 -3.81 14.57
C MET A 50 4.37 -5.11 14.70
N SER A 51 4.93 -5.62 13.60
CA SER A 51 5.80 -6.81 13.60
C SER A 51 7.18 -6.53 14.18
N SER A 52 7.64 -5.27 14.18
CA SER A 52 8.91 -4.85 14.78
C SER A 52 8.86 -4.73 16.30
N LEU A 53 7.65 -4.69 16.89
CA LEU A 53 7.48 -4.61 18.33
C LEU A 53 7.91 -5.93 19.00
N PRO A 54 8.44 -5.88 20.24
CA PRO A 54 8.68 -7.09 21.02
C PRO A 54 7.40 -7.90 21.19
N GLY A 55 7.54 -9.23 21.33
CA GLY A 55 6.40 -10.14 21.45
C GLY A 55 5.41 -9.71 22.56
N GLY A 56 4.11 -9.83 22.28
CA GLY A 56 3.02 -9.48 23.19
C GLY A 56 2.54 -8.03 23.11
N PHE A 57 3.35 -7.07 22.63
CA PHE A 57 2.93 -5.65 22.54
C PHE A 57 1.85 -5.42 21.48
N ALA A 58 1.93 -6.12 20.35
CA ALA A 58 0.92 -6.03 19.30
C ALA A 58 -0.46 -6.51 19.78
N GLU A 59 -0.50 -7.54 20.64
CA GLU A 59 -1.74 -8.06 21.23
C GLU A 59 -2.34 -7.06 22.22
N VAL A 60 -1.51 -6.43 23.07
CA VAL A 60 -1.97 -5.38 24.00
C VAL A 60 -2.62 -4.22 23.24
N LEU A 61 -1.95 -3.70 22.22
CA LEU A 61 -2.48 -2.59 21.40
C LEU A 61 -3.75 -3.00 20.65
N PHE A 62 -3.84 -4.24 20.18
CA PHE A 62 -5.05 -4.73 19.53
C PHE A 62 -6.25 -4.71 20.48
N TYR A 63 -6.10 -5.26 21.69
CA TYR A 63 -7.20 -5.31 22.66
C TYR A 63 -7.56 -3.93 23.21
N ALA A 64 -6.57 -3.08 23.46
CA ALA A 64 -6.81 -1.75 24.02
C ALA A 64 -7.37 -0.76 22.98
N ASP A 65 -6.76 -0.67 21.79
CA ASP A 65 -7.05 0.40 20.82
C ASP A 65 -8.02 -0.01 19.71
N VAL A 66 -8.04 -1.30 19.33
CA VAL A 66 -8.92 -1.79 18.24
C VAL A 66 -10.22 -2.36 18.79
N GLU A 67 -10.14 -3.25 19.79
CA GLU A 67 -11.33 -3.82 20.43
C GLU A 67 -11.93 -2.90 21.52
N GLY A 68 -11.15 -1.95 22.04
CA GLY A 68 -11.63 -0.92 22.97
C GLY A 68 -11.77 -1.40 24.43
N TYR A 69 -11.07 -2.48 24.80
CA TYR A 69 -11.02 -2.93 26.19
C TYR A 69 -10.24 -1.96 27.07
N THR A 70 -10.61 -1.88 28.35
CA THR A 70 -9.81 -1.12 29.31
C THR A 70 -8.46 -1.79 29.55
N TYR A 71 -7.47 -1.04 30.06
CA TYR A 71 -6.16 -1.62 30.43
C TYR A 71 -6.27 -2.73 31.48
N ALA A 72 -7.24 -2.62 32.39
CA ALA A 72 -7.51 -3.66 33.39
C ALA A 72 -8.08 -4.92 32.76
N GLU A 73 -9.01 -4.80 31.81
CA GLU A 73 -9.57 -5.95 31.09
C GLU A 73 -8.54 -6.61 30.19
N THR A 74 -7.72 -5.81 29.48
CA THR A 74 -6.64 -6.30 28.63
C THR A 74 -5.60 -7.09 29.43
N ALA A 75 -5.23 -6.59 30.61
CA ALA A 75 -4.33 -7.30 31.54
C ALA A 75 -4.90 -8.66 31.99
N VAL A 76 -6.20 -8.75 32.24
CA VAL A 76 -6.89 -10.00 32.60
C VAL A 76 -6.97 -10.95 31.40
N ILE A 77 -7.24 -10.45 30.20
CA ILE A 77 -7.32 -11.25 28.97
C ILE A 77 -5.96 -11.88 28.64
N LEU A 78 -4.88 -11.12 28.81
CA LEU A 78 -3.52 -11.53 28.46
C LEU A 78 -2.76 -12.21 29.62
N ASP A 79 -3.35 -12.32 30.80
CA ASP A 79 -2.73 -12.86 32.03
C ASP A 79 -1.38 -12.19 32.37
N ILE A 80 -1.30 -10.87 32.18
CA ILE A 80 -0.11 -10.06 32.49
C ILE A 80 -0.44 -9.01 33.57
N PRO A 81 0.55 -8.61 34.40
CA PRO A 81 0.33 -7.54 35.37
C PRO A 81 -0.05 -6.23 34.69
N ILE A 82 -1.01 -5.50 35.25
CA ILE A 82 -1.48 -4.21 34.70
C ILE A 82 -0.38 -3.17 34.51
N GLY A 83 0.74 -3.24 35.26
CA GLY A 83 1.88 -2.34 35.08
C GLY A 83 2.77 -2.68 33.87
N THR A 84 2.47 -3.77 33.16
CA THR A 84 3.15 -4.21 31.92
C THR A 84 2.37 -3.79 30.67
N VAL A 85 1.08 -3.50 30.85
CA VAL A 85 0.18 -2.90 29.85
C VAL A 85 0.43 -1.40 29.81
#